data_AF-A0A1E5JWR3-F1
#
_entry.id   AF-A0A1E5JWR3-F1
#
_cell.length_a   1.000
_cell.length_b   1.000
_cell.length_c   1.000
_cell.angle_alpha   90.00
_cell.angle_beta   90.00
_cell.angle_gamma   90.00
#
_symmetry.space_group_name_H-M   'P 1'
#
loop_
_entity.id
_entity.type
_entity.pdbx_description
1 polymer ?
#
loop_
_entity_poly.entity_id
_entity_poly.type
_entity_poly.pdbx_seq_one_letter_code
_entity_poly.pdbx_strand_id
1 'polypeptide(L)'
;MHIVFWFLFLGTTLVTFASSPNLPDSSQDRIASLPGFGTLKNVEYAGYLPLSTSLCSKQKCNAAQGNLFYWYVENREHYADAPLVLWLNGGPGAASMYGFLWKMGLM
;
A
#
# COMPACT_ATOMS: atom_id res chain seq x y z
N MET A 1 25.44 22.76 46.15
CA MET A 1 26.03 21.58 45.48
C MET A 1 24.95 20.92 44.64
N HIS A 2 25.18 20.88 43.32
CA HIS A 2 24.69 19.96 42.27
C HIS A 2 23.18 19.62 42.25
N ILE A 3 22.40 20.10 41.25
CA ILE A 3 22.21 19.50 39.90
C ILE A 3 21.72 18.05 40.08
N VAL A 4 20.51 17.67 39.67
CA VAL A 4 20.22 17.40 38.24
C VAL A 4 18.75 17.63 37.86
N PHE A 5 18.55 18.47 36.85
CA PHE A 5 17.38 18.49 35.97
C PHE A 5 17.42 17.23 35.08
N TRP A 6 16.49 16.30 35.28
CA TRP A 6 16.25 15.19 34.35
C TRP A 6 14.83 15.27 33.79
N PHE A 7 14.60 16.23 32.88
CA PHE A 7 13.52 16.12 31.89
C PHE A 7 14.16 16.23 30.51
N LEU A 8 14.68 15.11 30.03
CA LEU A 8 15.09 14.92 28.63
C LEU A 8 14.26 13.78 28.05
N PHE A 9 13.04 14.06 27.64
CA PHE A 9 12.31 13.24 26.68
C PHE A 9 11.36 14.13 25.87
N LEU A 10 11.94 14.91 24.96
CA LEU A 10 11.22 15.32 23.76
C LEU A 10 12.04 14.84 22.56
N GLY A 11 12.01 13.53 22.34
CA GLY A 11 12.45 12.96 21.07
C GLY A 11 11.42 13.28 20.02
N THR A 12 11.55 14.44 19.36
CA THR A 12 10.79 14.72 18.13
C THR A 12 11.34 13.82 17.03
N THR A 13 10.71 12.66 16.82
CA THR A 13 10.95 11.88 15.61
C THR A 13 10.35 12.64 14.45
N LEU A 14 11.19 13.39 13.74
CA LEU A 14 10.88 13.93 12.43
C LEU A 14 10.58 12.75 11.50
N VAL A 15 9.31 12.48 11.23
CA VAL A 15 8.90 11.49 10.23
C VAL A 15 9.21 12.11 8.87
N THR A 16 10.34 11.72 8.29
CA THR A 16 10.65 12.05 6.90
C THR A 16 9.78 11.17 6.01
N PHE A 17 8.80 11.75 5.34
CA PHE A 17 8.12 11.10 4.23
C PHE A 17 9.13 10.94 3.09
N ALA A 18 9.66 9.73 2.93
CA ALA A 18 10.46 9.40 1.77
C ALA A 18 9.52 9.27 0.56
N SER A 19 9.51 10.26 -0.33
CA SER A 19 8.93 10.07 -1.65
C SER A 19 9.86 9.16 -2.45
N SER A 20 9.36 7.98 -2.83
CA SER A 20 10.10 7.08 -3.69
C SER A 20 10.15 7.67 -5.11
N PRO A 21 11.33 7.95 -5.68
CA PRO A 21 11.45 8.75 -6.89
C PRO A 21 11.04 8.04 -8.19
N ASN A 22 10.58 6.79 -8.17
CA ASN A 22 10.24 6.03 -9.38
C ASN A 22 9.10 5.04 -9.13
N LEU A 23 7.92 5.53 -8.76
CA LEU A 23 6.72 4.72 -8.96
C LEU A 23 6.38 4.75 -10.46
N PRO A 24 6.22 3.59 -11.12
CA PRO A 24 5.75 3.55 -12.50
C PRO A 24 4.43 4.32 -12.61
N ASP A 25 4.24 5.02 -13.73
CA ASP A 25 3.02 5.79 -13.99
C ASP A 25 1.78 4.89 -13.82
N SER A 26 0.97 5.18 -12.82
CA SER A 26 -0.20 4.38 -12.43
C SER A 26 -1.30 4.43 -13.49
N SER A 27 -1.19 5.29 -14.50
CA SER A 27 -2.16 5.43 -15.58
C SER A 27 -2.38 4.12 -16.34
N GLN A 28 -1.37 3.26 -16.44
CA GLN A 28 -1.44 1.97 -17.15
C GLN A 28 -2.26 0.91 -16.41
N ASP A 29 -2.34 1.02 -15.08
CA ASP A 29 -3.03 0.04 -14.22
C ASP A 29 -4.52 0.38 -14.04
N ARG A 30 -5.01 1.49 -14.62
CA ARG A 30 -6.39 1.98 -14.43
C ARG A 30 -7.42 1.05 -15.07
N ILE A 31 -8.39 0.63 -14.28
CA ILE A 31 -9.51 -0.22 -14.73
C ILE A 31 -10.65 0.66 -15.25
N ALA A 32 -10.94 0.57 -16.56
CA ALA A 32 -12.05 1.31 -17.17
C ALA A 32 -13.42 0.62 -16.99
N SER A 33 -13.44 -0.72 -17.07
CA SER A 33 -14.65 -1.53 -16.96
C SER A 33 -14.29 -2.97 -16.62
N LEU A 34 -15.19 -3.67 -15.93
CA LEU A 34 -15.04 -5.09 -15.65
C LEU A 34 -16.06 -5.93 -16.44
N PRO A 35 -15.66 -7.11 -16.96
CA PRO A 35 -16.60 -8.07 -17.54
C PRO A 35 -17.71 -8.41 -16.54
N GLY A 36 -18.97 -8.32 -16.97
CA GLY A 36 -20.14 -8.60 -16.13
C GLY A 36 -20.57 -7.48 -15.17
N PHE A 37 -19.74 -6.46 -14.95
CA PHE A 37 -20.06 -5.31 -14.09
C PHE A 37 -20.18 -3.98 -14.87
N GLY A 38 -19.59 -3.91 -16.07
CA GLY A 38 -19.63 -2.71 -16.91
C GLY A 38 -18.67 -1.63 -16.42
N THR A 39 -18.99 -0.37 -16.72
CA THR A 39 -18.18 0.79 -16.31
C THR A 39 -18.24 0.99 -14.81
N LEU A 40 -17.06 1.11 -14.19
CA LEU A 40 -16.95 1.30 -12.75
C LEU A 40 -17.32 2.73 -12.37
N LYS A 41 -18.05 2.88 -11.25
CA LYS A 41 -18.33 4.19 -10.64
C LYS A 41 -17.12 4.73 -9.88
N ASN A 42 -16.22 3.84 -9.43
CA ASN A 42 -14.99 4.18 -8.75
C ASN A 42 -13.84 4.32 -9.75
N VAL A 43 -12.84 5.09 -9.36
CA VAL A 43 -11.52 4.97 -9.96
C VAL A 43 -10.80 3.81 -9.28
N GLU A 44 -10.46 2.79 -10.06
CA GLU A 44 -9.79 1.59 -9.57
C GLU A 44 -8.56 1.30 -10.41
N TYR A 45 -7.55 0.71 -9.78
CA TYR A 45 -6.28 0.36 -10.39
C TYR A 45 -5.92 -1.08 -10.01
N ALA A 46 -5.46 -1.88 -10.96
CA ALA A 46 -4.92 -3.21 -10.69
C ALA A 46 -3.69 -3.49 -11.54
N GLY A 47 -2.65 -3.99 -10.89
CA GLY A 47 -1.35 -4.18 -11.53
C GLY A 47 -0.39 -4.99 -10.67
N TYR A 48 0.89 -4.90 -10.99
CA TYR A 48 1.96 -5.68 -10.38
C TYR A 48 3.07 -4.78 -9.84
N LEU A 49 3.34 -4.88 -8.54
CA LEU A 49 4.45 -4.20 -7.88
C LEU A 49 5.68 -5.11 -7.87
N PRO A 50 6.83 -4.69 -8.45
CA PRO A 50 8.03 -5.50 -8.44
C PRO A 50 8.60 -5.58 -7.02
N LEU A 51 8.89 -6.79 -6.55
CA LEU A 51 9.50 -7.00 -5.22
C LEU A 51 11.02 -6.76 -5.22
N SER A 52 11.60 -6.46 -6.39
CA SER A 52 12.99 -6.05 -6.56
C SER A 52 13.17 -4.60 -6.11
N THR A 53 13.16 -4.38 -4.80
CA THR A 53 13.54 -3.09 -4.21
C THR A 53 14.80 -3.26 -3.39
N SER A 54 15.66 -2.25 -3.43
CA SER A 54 16.93 -2.12 -2.69
C SER A 54 16.82 -2.36 -1.17
N LEU A 55 15.61 -2.48 -0.63
CA LEU A 55 15.30 -2.90 0.75
C LEU A 55 15.59 -4.39 1.01
N CYS A 56 15.64 -5.23 -0.03
CA CYS A 56 16.00 -6.65 0.07
C CYS A 56 17.51 -6.88 0.31
N SER A 57 18.31 -5.82 0.50
CA SER A 57 19.75 -5.91 0.73
C SER A 57 20.13 -6.27 2.19
N LYS A 58 19.24 -6.03 3.17
CA LYS A 58 19.54 -6.25 4.60
C LYS A 58 18.86 -7.45 5.25
N GLN A 59 17.75 -7.91 4.70
CA GLN A 59 17.01 -9.08 5.19
C GLN A 59 17.18 -10.19 4.16
N LYS A 60 17.40 -11.42 4.61
CA LYS A 60 17.52 -12.65 3.81
C LYS A 60 16.20 -12.96 3.10
N CYS A 61 15.78 -12.08 2.21
CA CYS A 61 14.67 -12.31 1.32
C CYS A 61 15.16 -13.39 0.35
N ASN A 62 14.49 -14.53 0.31
CA ASN A 62 14.54 -15.40 -0.84
C ASN A 62 13.77 -14.68 -1.96
N ALA A 63 14.27 -13.50 -2.36
CA ALA A 63 13.66 -12.60 -3.32
C ALA A 63 13.90 -13.22 -4.69
N ALA A 64 13.15 -14.28 -4.98
CA ALA A 64 12.80 -14.59 -6.34
C ALA A 64 12.29 -13.29 -6.98
N GLN A 65 12.58 -13.11 -8.25
CA GLN A 65 12.22 -11.96 -9.10
C GLN A 65 10.69 -11.86 -9.29
N GLY A 66 9.93 -11.87 -8.20
CA GLY A 66 8.49 -11.94 -8.17
C GLY A 66 7.86 -10.56 -8.13
N ASN A 67 6.61 -10.50 -8.59
CA ASN A 67 5.78 -9.32 -8.51
C ASN A 67 4.61 -9.59 -7.58
N LEU A 68 4.21 -8.60 -6.80
CA LEU A 68 3.01 -8.63 -5.98
C LEU A 68 1.87 -7.99 -6.75
N PHE A 69 0.82 -8.77 -7.00
CA PHE A 69 -0.42 -8.23 -7.56
C PHE A 69 -1.11 -7.32 -6.53
N TYR A 70 -1.65 -6.19 -6.98
CA TYR A 70 -2.47 -5.30 -6.17
C TYR A 70 -3.77 -4.93 -6.88
N TRP A 71 -4.79 -4.58 -6.09
CA TRP A 71 -6.00 -3.90 -6.55
C TRP A 71 -6.29 -2.77 -5.57
N TYR A 72 -6.31 -1.55 -6.08
CA TYR A 72 -6.53 -0.32 -5.34
C TYR A 72 -7.83 0.33 -5.78
N VAL A 73 -8.62 0.79 -4.80
CA VAL A 73 -9.88 1.52 -5.01
C VAL A 73 -9.73 2.89 -4.36
N GLU A 74 -9.92 3.94 -5.15
CA GLU A 74 -9.76 5.32 -4.68
C GLU A 74 -10.97 5.79 -3.85
N ASN A 75 -10.73 6.69 -2.90
CA ASN A 75 -11.81 7.31 -2.13
C ASN A 75 -12.63 8.26 -3.01
N ARG A 76 -13.97 8.14 -2.98
CA ARG A 76 -14.90 8.94 -3.78
C ARG A 76 -15.02 10.40 -3.35
N GLU A 77 -14.93 10.68 -2.05
CA GLU A 77 -15.34 11.97 -1.49
C GLU A 77 -14.15 12.86 -1.14
N HIS A 78 -13.06 12.28 -0.63
CA HIS A 78 -11.90 13.04 -0.14
C HIS A 78 -10.58 12.45 -0.63
N TYR A 79 -10.32 12.49 -1.94
CA TYR A 79 -9.13 11.88 -2.55
C TYR A 79 -7.80 12.43 -2.00
N ALA A 80 -7.72 13.73 -1.66
CA ALA A 80 -6.48 14.37 -1.22
C ALA A 80 -6.18 14.14 0.28
N ASP A 81 -7.22 14.01 1.10
CA ASP A 81 -7.09 13.95 2.57
C ASP A 81 -7.34 12.56 3.15
N ALA A 82 -7.80 11.61 2.33
CA ALA A 82 -8.07 10.25 2.77
C ALA A 82 -6.77 9.48 3.08
N PRO A 83 -6.71 8.74 4.19
CA PRO A 83 -5.55 7.90 4.49
C PRO A 83 -5.50 6.69 3.54
N LEU A 84 -4.27 6.30 3.15
CA LEU A 84 -4.04 5.05 2.42
C LEU A 84 -4.13 3.86 3.38
N VAL A 85 -4.99 2.90 3.07
CA VAL A 85 -5.15 1.66 3.85
C VAL A 85 -4.62 0.47 3.05
N LEU A 86 -3.64 -0.23 3.61
CA LEU A 86 -3.15 -1.50 3.08
C LEU A 86 -3.86 -2.66 3.79
N TRP A 87 -4.51 -3.53 3.02
CA TRP A 87 -5.18 -4.72 3.55
C TRP A 87 -4.46 -6.00 3.15
N LEU A 88 -4.10 -6.81 4.14
CA LEU A 88 -3.47 -8.11 3.96
C LEU A 88 -4.29 -9.19 4.65
N ASN A 89 -4.75 -10.19 3.90
CA ASN A 89 -5.31 -11.39 4.53
C ASN A 89 -4.18 -12.28 5.06
N GLY A 90 -4.44 -12.94 6.18
CA GLY A 90 -3.50 -13.86 6.82
C GLY A 90 -3.68 -15.32 6.39
N GLY A 91 -3.01 -16.22 7.13
CA GLY A 91 -2.82 -17.61 6.72
C GLY A 91 -1.67 -17.74 5.71
N PRO A 92 -0.89 -18.83 5.69
CA PRO A 92 0.17 -18.97 4.70
C PRO A 92 -0.46 -19.17 3.30
N GLY A 93 -0.21 -18.22 2.40
CA GLY A 93 -0.57 -18.33 0.98
C GLY A 93 -1.98 -17.90 0.60
N ALA A 94 -2.79 -17.37 1.52
CA ALA A 94 -4.12 -16.86 1.16
C ALA A 94 -4.03 -15.51 0.42
N ALA A 95 -4.80 -15.37 -0.65
CA ALA A 95 -4.85 -14.13 -1.42
C ALA A 95 -5.68 -13.05 -0.71
N SER A 96 -5.16 -11.83 -0.64
CA SER A 96 -5.91 -10.69 -0.11
C SER A 96 -7.20 -10.39 -0.86
N MET A 97 -7.26 -10.80 -2.14
CA MET A 97 -8.44 -10.71 -2.99
C MET A 97 -9.67 -11.38 -2.40
N TYR A 98 -9.50 -12.44 -1.61
CA TYR A 98 -10.62 -13.09 -0.93
C TYR A 98 -11.32 -12.15 0.04
N GLY A 99 -10.54 -11.43 0.87
CA GLY A 99 -11.11 -10.43 1.75
C GLY A 99 -11.72 -9.27 0.99
N PHE A 100 -11.08 -8.82 -0.10
CA PHE A 100 -11.63 -7.79 -0.97
C PHE A 100 -13.04 -8.19 -1.45
N LEU A 101 -13.14 -9.23 -2.29
CA LEU A 101 -14.40 -9.62 -2.93
C LEU A 101 -15.47 -10.14 -1.97
N TRP A 102 -15.10 -10.84 -0.91
CA TRP A 102 -16.05 -11.56 -0.05
C TRP A 102 -16.31 -10.88 1.30
N LYS A 103 -15.41 -10.01 1.78
CA LYS A 103 -15.54 -9.38 3.10
C LYS A 103 -15.68 -7.86 3.05
N MET A 104 -15.05 -7.19 2.08
CA MET A 104 -14.84 -5.73 2.11
C MET A 104 -15.41 -4.95 0.91
N GLY A 105 -15.79 -5.62 -0.19
CA GLY A 105 -16.52 -5.05 -1.35
C GLY A 105 -16.36 -5.90 -2.62
N LEU A 106 -17.41 -6.27 -3.36
CA LEU A 106 -18.39 -5.42 -4.05
C LEU A 106 -19.83 -5.95 -3.87
N MET A 107 -20.58 -5.41 -2.90
CA MET A 107 -22.05 -5.40 -2.91
C MET A 107 -22.53 -3.97 -2.75
#